data_AF-A0ABD3PZM2-F1
#
_entry.id   AF-A0ABD3PZM2-F1
#
_cell.length_a   1.000
_cell.length_b   1.000
_cell.length_c   1.000
_cell.angle_alpha   90.00
_cell.angle_beta   90.00
_cell.angle_gamma   90.00
#
_symmetry.space_group_name_H-M   'P 1'
#
loop_
_entity.id
_entity.type
_entity.pdbx_description
1 polymer ?
#
loop_
_entity_poly.entity_id
_entity_poly.type
_entity_poly.pdbx_seq_one_letter_code
_entity_poly.pdbx_strand_id
1 'polypeptide(L)'
;MTIRQALLIGALSLSYVSGFAPVNSRSRASLPILQSEATADTEIKTDPKEAVKLFGRLAEKYIMLDASAGMCCYSGCTDCEYREPGGGYRMSDQSSSRPKWIPAYEHRSFQSGKEHTTKWSTEIFTDGPAVTKEQFVERVMNMEFVPPLGGPYLAASAAAIEDETAAATLFDVLAAGKEKLTKHRMSTQMKDLAGGEEGFTWNQFSDALRAK
;
A
#
# COMPACT_ATOMS: atom_id res chain seq x y z
N MET A 1 -21.79 -34.44 43.79
CA MET A 1 -22.99 -34.82 43.02
C MET A 1 -24.20 -34.28 43.76
N THR A 2 -24.66 -33.08 43.41
CA THR A 2 -25.86 -32.46 44.01
C THR A 2 -26.31 -31.32 43.10
N ILE A 3 -27.24 -31.63 42.19
CA ILE A 3 -27.94 -30.67 41.34
C ILE A 3 -29.37 -30.59 41.89
N ARG A 4 -29.81 -29.39 42.31
CA ARG A 4 -31.20 -29.04 42.62
C ARG A 4 -31.63 -28.03 41.56
N GLN A 5 -32.52 -28.44 40.63
CA GLN A 5 -33.96 -28.06 40.58
C GLN A 5 -34.19 -26.55 40.43
N ALA A 6 -34.64 -26.11 39.24
CA ALA A 6 -36.05 -25.75 38.93
C ALA A 6 -36.25 -24.22 39.11
N LEU A 7 -37.05 -23.44 38.37
CA LEU A 7 -38.25 -23.67 37.58
C LEU A 7 -38.62 -22.33 36.86
N LEU A 8 -39.17 -22.41 35.64
CA LEU A 8 -40.35 -21.67 35.09
C LEU A 8 -40.45 -20.13 34.85
N ILE A 9 -40.99 -19.85 33.64
CA ILE A 9 -42.03 -18.86 33.22
C ILE A 9 -41.62 -17.40 32.96
N GLY A 10 -41.99 -16.93 31.76
CA GLY A 10 -42.16 -15.50 31.48
C GLY A 10 -42.44 -15.17 30.01
N ALA A 11 -43.59 -15.60 29.47
CA ALA A 11 -44.10 -15.10 28.20
C ALA A 11 -44.78 -13.73 28.40
N LEU A 12 -44.46 -12.72 27.59
CA LEU A 12 -45.30 -11.54 27.38
C LEU A 12 -45.16 -11.05 25.94
N SER A 13 -46.17 -11.37 25.14
CA SER A 13 -46.55 -10.71 23.89
C SER A 13 -47.24 -9.37 24.19
N LEU A 14 -46.89 -8.31 23.45
CA LEU A 14 -47.74 -7.13 23.34
C LEU A 14 -47.75 -6.63 21.89
N SER A 15 -48.99 -6.40 21.46
CA SER A 15 -49.46 -6.09 20.12
C SER A 15 -49.77 -4.59 19.99
N TYR A 16 -49.63 -4.07 18.76
CA TYR A 16 -50.41 -2.98 18.14
C TYR A 16 -50.26 -1.53 18.69
N VAL A 17 -50.00 -0.55 17.81
CA VAL A 17 -51.01 0.28 17.09
C VAL A 17 -50.28 1.28 16.16
N SER A 18 -50.91 1.49 15.00
CA SER A 18 -50.60 2.37 13.88
C SER A 18 -50.55 3.88 14.21
N GLY A 19 -49.81 4.64 13.40
CA GLY A 19 -49.91 6.11 13.35
C GLY A 19 -49.38 6.69 12.04
N PHE A 20 -50.21 6.69 11.01
CA PHE A 20 -50.03 7.54 9.82
C PHE A 20 -50.60 8.94 10.10
N ALA A 21 -49.81 9.99 9.86
CA ALA A 21 -50.32 11.29 9.41
C ALA A 21 -49.17 12.11 8.77
N PRO A 22 -49.33 12.62 7.53
CA PRO A 22 -48.48 13.68 7.00
C PRO A 22 -49.10 15.05 7.29
N VAL A 23 -48.29 16.01 7.74
CA VAL A 23 -48.67 17.43 7.81
C VAL A 23 -47.82 18.22 6.82
N ASN A 24 -48.53 19.01 6.05
CA ASN A 24 -48.08 19.80 4.92
C ASN A 24 -47.61 21.20 5.36
N SER A 25 -46.87 21.87 4.47
CA SER A 25 -46.76 23.33 4.32
C SER A 25 -45.73 24.14 5.12
N ARG A 26 -44.72 24.57 4.34
CA ARG A 26 -44.08 25.91 4.22
C ARG A 26 -43.32 26.49 5.42
N SER A 27 -42.00 26.66 5.23
CA SER A 27 -41.43 28.01 5.18
C SER A 27 -40.06 28.04 4.52
N ARG A 28 -39.92 29.04 3.65
CA ARG A 28 -38.74 29.41 2.87
C ARG A 28 -37.78 30.12 3.83
N ALA A 29 -36.65 29.49 4.13
CA ALA A 29 -35.52 30.17 4.76
C ALA A 29 -34.32 29.97 3.84
N SER A 30 -33.94 31.05 3.17
CA SER A 30 -32.77 31.14 2.31
C SER A 30 -31.51 30.90 3.14
N LEU A 31 -30.89 29.74 2.97
CA LEU A 31 -29.55 29.50 3.47
C LEU A 31 -28.55 30.06 2.45
N PRO A 32 -27.53 30.82 2.87
CA PRO A 32 -26.47 31.25 1.99
C PRO A 32 -25.76 29.99 1.46
N ILE A 33 -25.74 29.88 0.13
CA ILE A 33 -24.92 28.93 -0.62
C ILE A 33 -23.47 29.22 -0.23
N LEU A 34 -22.93 28.39 0.67
CA LEU A 34 -21.49 28.25 0.83
C LEU A 34 -20.99 27.73 -0.51
N GLN A 35 -20.28 28.59 -1.22
CA GLN A 35 -19.47 28.24 -2.38
C GLN A 35 -18.69 26.98 -2.04
N SER A 36 -19.02 25.88 -2.71
CA SER A 36 -18.09 24.78 -2.92
C SER A 36 -16.80 25.39 -3.44
N GLU A 37 -15.76 25.35 -2.61
CA GLU A 37 -14.40 25.37 -3.11
C GLU A 37 -14.33 24.19 -4.08
N ALA A 38 -14.21 24.52 -5.37
CA ALA A 38 -13.76 23.59 -6.36
C ALA A 38 -12.34 23.18 -5.93
N THR A 39 -12.24 22.08 -5.18
CA THR A 39 -11.06 21.23 -5.26
C THR A 39 -10.95 20.87 -6.72
N ALA A 40 -10.07 21.59 -7.43
CA ALA A 40 -9.56 21.10 -8.68
C ALA A 40 -9.03 19.69 -8.37
N ASP A 41 -9.78 18.68 -8.79
CA ASP A 41 -9.20 17.40 -9.15
C ASP A 41 -8.22 17.72 -10.28
N THR A 42 -7.03 18.21 -9.92
CA THR A 42 -5.86 18.01 -10.76
C THR A 42 -5.77 16.51 -10.89
N GLU A 43 -6.27 16.01 -12.01
CA GLU A 43 -6.17 14.61 -12.39
C GLU A 43 -4.68 14.32 -12.54
N ILE A 44 -4.05 13.92 -11.44
CA ILE A 44 -2.64 13.56 -11.37
C ILE A 44 -2.50 12.34 -12.28
N LYS A 45 -2.06 12.57 -13.52
CA LYS A 45 -1.78 11.51 -14.48
C LYS A 45 -0.29 11.56 -14.79
N THR A 46 0.48 10.73 -14.11
CA THR A 46 1.90 10.56 -14.40
C THR A 46 2.08 9.73 -15.68
N ASP A 47 3.05 10.09 -16.52
CA ASP A 47 3.37 9.29 -17.71
C ASP A 47 3.88 7.89 -17.32
N PRO A 48 3.38 6.80 -17.92
CA PRO A 48 3.81 5.45 -17.60
C PRO A 48 5.32 5.20 -17.74
N LYS A 49 6.02 5.92 -18.65
CA LYS A 49 7.46 5.76 -18.81
C LYS A 49 8.23 6.39 -17.65
N GLU A 50 7.79 7.53 -17.15
CA GLU A 50 8.41 8.14 -15.96
C GLU A 50 8.11 7.32 -14.70
N ALA A 51 6.89 6.80 -14.58
CA ALA A 51 6.53 5.91 -13.48
C ALA A 51 7.39 4.63 -13.46
N VAL A 52 7.68 4.00 -14.61
CA VAL A 52 8.53 2.80 -14.61
C VAL A 52 9.99 3.11 -14.31
N LYS A 53 10.49 4.32 -14.65
CA LYS A 53 11.82 4.79 -14.21
C LYS A 53 11.88 4.90 -12.69
N LEU A 54 10.87 5.51 -12.05
CA LEU A 54 10.79 5.58 -10.58
C LEU A 54 10.70 4.18 -9.95
N PHE A 55 9.83 3.33 -10.49
CA PHE A 55 9.66 1.96 -10.01
C PHE A 55 10.98 1.18 -10.08
N GLY A 56 11.71 1.25 -11.21
CA GLY A 56 12.99 0.56 -11.38
C GLY A 56 14.12 1.07 -10.47
N ARG A 57 14.00 2.28 -9.92
CA ARG A 57 14.96 2.79 -8.92
C ARG A 57 14.66 2.28 -7.51
N LEU A 58 13.38 2.11 -7.18
CA LEU A 58 12.90 1.72 -5.86
C LEU A 58 12.74 0.20 -5.69
N ALA A 59 12.48 -0.52 -6.78
CA ALA A 59 12.18 -1.94 -6.73
C ALA A 59 13.43 -2.78 -6.47
N GLU A 60 13.22 -3.90 -5.81
CA GLU A 60 14.22 -4.87 -5.39
C GLU A 60 13.88 -6.26 -5.92
N LYS A 61 14.93 -7.09 -6.05
CA LYS A 61 14.81 -8.49 -6.51
C LYS A 61 14.35 -9.43 -5.42
N TYR A 62 14.43 -9.02 -4.16
CA TYR A 62 14.19 -9.86 -3.01
C TYR A 62 13.24 -9.14 -2.05
N ILE A 63 12.39 -9.92 -1.39
CA ILE A 63 11.47 -9.44 -0.38
C ILE A 63 11.25 -10.50 0.69
N MET A 64 11.14 -10.06 1.94
CA MET A 64 10.72 -10.87 3.08
C MET A 64 9.24 -10.66 3.32
N LEU A 65 8.51 -11.77 3.37
CA LEU A 65 7.07 -11.79 3.57
C LEU A 65 6.78 -12.09 5.03
N ASP A 66 6.49 -13.34 5.41
CA ASP A 66 6.10 -13.71 6.77
C ASP A 66 7.09 -14.70 7.40
N ALA A 67 7.59 -14.38 8.60
CA ALA A 67 8.49 -15.27 9.35
C ALA A 67 7.83 -16.61 9.73
N SER A 68 6.50 -16.65 9.86
CA SER A 68 5.74 -17.86 10.20
C SER A 68 5.52 -18.78 9.00
N ALA A 69 5.76 -18.27 7.79
CA ALA A 69 5.67 -19.04 6.57
C ALA A 69 6.92 -19.91 6.38
N GLY A 70 6.72 -21.08 5.77
CA GLY A 70 7.79 -22.07 5.59
C GLY A 70 8.56 -21.91 4.30
N MET A 71 9.73 -22.55 4.26
CA MET A 71 10.52 -22.72 3.04
C MET A 71 9.92 -23.87 2.20
N CYS A 72 8.74 -23.68 1.61
CA CYS A 72 8.18 -24.70 0.74
C CYS A 72 8.99 -24.79 -0.56
N CYS A 73 9.39 -26.00 -0.94
CA CYS A 73 10.23 -26.29 -2.11
C CYS A 73 9.49 -26.25 -3.47
N TYR A 74 8.27 -25.71 -3.54
CA TYR A 74 7.41 -25.67 -4.73
C TYR A 74 7.04 -27.04 -5.32
N SER A 75 7.37 -28.15 -4.66
CA SER A 75 7.22 -29.51 -5.18
C SER A 75 5.78 -30.01 -5.32
N GLY A 76 4.77 -29.19 -5.08
CA GLY A 76 3.37 -29.57 -5.35
C GLY A 76 2.76 -30.51 -4.32
N CYS A 77 3.41 -30.72 -3.16
CA CYS A 77 2.95 -31.67 -2.14
C CYS A 77 1.49 -31.41 -1.76
N THR A 78 0.67 -32.46 -1.73
CA THR A 78 -0.76 -32.40 -1.41
C THR A 78 -1.02 -31.98 0.02
N ASP A 79 -0.14 -32.40 0.95
CA ASP A 79 -0.31 -32.19 2.40
C ASP A 79 0.70 -31.19 2.99
N CYS A 80 1.15 -30.21 2.19
CA CYS A 80 2.05 -29.19 2.70
C CYS A 80 1.28 -28.18 3.56
N GLU A 81 1.67 -28.04 4.84
CA GLU A 81 1.08 -27.06 5.77
C GLU A 81 1.18 -25.61 5.31
N TYR A 82 2.18 -25.32 4.48
CA TYR A 82 2.40 -24.00 3.89
C TYR A 82 1.62 -23.78 2.60
N ARG A 83 0.90 -24.79 2.09
CA ARG A 83 0.04 -24.64 0.92
C ARG A 83 -1.24 -23.90 1.29
N GLU A 84 -1.60 -22.91 0.51
CA GLU A 84 -2.85 -22.17 0.69
C GLU A 84 -4.03 -22.96 0.10
N PRO A 85 -5.22 -22.90 0.71
CA PRO A 85 -6.43 -23.57 0.21
C PRO A 85 -6.79 -23.21 -1.24
N GLY A 86 -6.39 -22.02 -1.70
CA GLY A 86 -6.64 -21.52 -3.06
C GLY A 86 -5.60 -21.94 -4.12
N GLY A 87 -4.60 -22.75 -3.77
CA GLY A 87 -3.53 -23.12 -4.71
C GLY A 87 -2.41 -22.09 -4.76
N GLY A 88 -1.66 -21.97 -3.67
CA GLY A 88 -0.47 -21.13 -3.52
C GLY A 88 0.41 -21.65 -2.37
N TYR A 89 1.48 -20.94 -2.06
CA TYR A 89 2.33 -21.24 -0.91
C TYR A 89 2.55 -19.99 -0.08
N ARG A 90 2.37 -20.12 1.24
CA ARG A 90 2.89 -19.17 2.22
C ARG A 90 4.40 -19.32 2.25
N MET A 91 5.10 -18.26 1.87
CA MET A 91 6.56 -18.27 1.82
C MET A 91 7.14 -17.21 2.73
N SER A 92 8.28 -17.52 3.35
CA SER A 92 9.02 -16.58 4.18
C SER A 92 9.62 -15.43 3.38
N ASP A 93 10.03 -15.72 2.15
CA ASP A 93 10.75 -14.81 1.28
C ASP A 93 10.49 -15.15 -0.19
N GLN A 94 10.66 -14.15 -1.05
CA GLN A 94 10.59 -14.29 -2.49
C GLN A 94 11.77 -13.61 -3.16
N SER A 95 12.26 -14.23 -4.23
CA SER A 95 13.29 -13.66 -5.09
C SER A 95 12.90 -13.76 -6.56
N SER A 96 13.40 -12.84 -7.38
CA SER A 96 13.16 -12.78 -8.82
C SER A 96 14.44 -12.43 -9.58
N SER A 97 14.49 -12.78 -10.87
CA SER A 97 15.64 -12.49 -11.73
C SER A 97 15.87 -10.99 -11.95
N ARG A 98 14.79 -10.21 -11.93
CA ARG A 98 14.75 -8.75 -12.08
C ARG A 98 13.98 -8.12 -10.93
N PRO A 99 14.23 -6.85 -10.57
CA PRO A 99 13.52 -6.19 -9.48
C PRO A 99 12.02 -6.19 -9.71
N LYS A 100 11.24 -6.64 -8.74
CA LYS A 100 9.79 -6.85 -8.90
C LYS A 100 8.97 -6.15 -7.83
N TRP A 101 9.54 -5.88 -6.67
CA TRP A 101 8.81 -5.37 -5.51
C TRP A 101 9.50 -4.15 -4.92
N ILE A 102 8.74 -3.12 -4.55
CA ILE A 102 9.21 -2.10 -3.61
C ILE A 102 8.78 -2.57 -2.21
N PRO A 103 9.69 -2.97 -1.32
CA PRO A 103 9.26 -3.53 -0.05
C PRO A 103 8.67 -2.43 0.87
N ALA A 104 7.53 -2.73 1.48
CA ALA A 104 6.74 -1.81 2.31
C ALA A 104 7.21 -1.74 3.77
N TYR A 105 8.45 -2.17 4.06
CA TYR A 105 9.06 -2.15 5.37
C TYR A 105 10.45 -1.53 5.29
N GLU A 106 10.98 -0.98 6.38
CA GLU A 106 12.37 -0.50 6.41
C GLU A 106 13.35 -1.67 6.55
N HIS A 107 13.17 -2.47 7.60
CA HIS A 107 14.03 -3.57 7.95
C HIS A 107 13.20 -4.74 8.49
N ARG A 108 13.61 -5.97 8.16
CA ARG A 108 13.08 -7.21 8.74
C ARG A 108 14.21 -8.14 9.10
N SER A 109 14.08 -8.79 10.26
CA SER A 109 14.95 -9.88 10.69
C SER A 109 14.10 -11.04 11.19
N PHE A 110 14.42 -12.25 10.76
CA PHE A 110 13.75 -13.48 11.19
C PHE A 110 14.66 -14.30 12.10
N GLN A 111 14.07 -15.11 12.97
CA GLN A 111 14.81 -15.97 13.91
C GLN A 111 15.75 -16.97 13.19
N SER A 112 15.51 -17.23 11.91
CA SER A 112 16.40 -18.01 11.06
C SER A 112 17.74 -17.32 10.75
N GLY A 113 17.96 -16.09 11.22
CA GLY A 113 19.13 -15.27 10.92
C GLY A 113 19.09 -14.59 9.55
N LYS A 114 17.96 -14.67 8.83
CA LYS A 114 17.75 -13.91 7.59
C LYS A 114 17.37 -12.48 7.94
N GLU A 115 18.04 -11.52 7.32
CA GLU A 115 17.75 -10.10 7.49
C GLU A 115 17.66 -9.39 6.14
N HIS A 116 16.84 -8.34 6.07
CA HIS A 116 16.70 -7.50 4.90
C HIS A 116 16.47 -6.05 5.31
N THR A 117 17.28 -5.16 4.76
CA THR A 117 17.09 -3.71 4.86
C THR A 117 16.85 -3.18 3.46
N THR A 118 15.80 -2.38 3.30
CA THR A 118 15.40 -1.89 1.98
C THR A 118 16.31 -0.81 1.45
N LYS A 119 16.46 -0.81 0.12
CA LYS A 119 17.23 0.18 -0.63
C LYS A 119 16.70 1.60 -0.41
N TRP A 120 15.38 1.78 -0.46
CA TRP A 120 14.79 3.11 -0.28
C TRP A 120 15.11 3.68 1.13
N SER A 121 15.17 2.83 2.15
CA SER A 121 15.41 3.28 3.53
C SER A 121 16.86 3.73 3.77
N THR A 122 17.81 3.21 2.98
CA THR A 122 19.23 3.54 3.11
C THR A 122 19.65 4.65 2.15
N GLU A 123 19.09 4.70 0.94
CA GLU A 123 19.48 5.67 -0.09
C GLU A 123 18.69 6.98 -0.01
N ILE A 124 17.41 6.95 0.39
CA ILE A 124 16.60 8.18 0.49
C ILE A 124 16.80 8.86 1.85
N PHE A 125 17.12 8.14 2.90
CA PHE A 125 17.16 8.66 4.27
C PHE A 125 18.57 8.61 4.87
N THR A 126 19.53 9.20 4.17
CA THR A 126 20.95 9.19 4.53
C THR A 126 21.26 10.06 5.76
N ASP A 127 20.64 11.24 5.84
CA ASP A 127 21.00 12.26 6.83
C ASP A 127 20.05 12.28 8.05
N GLY A 128 19.12 11.34 8.12
CA GLY A 128 18.15 11.26 9.20
C GLY A 128 16.84 10.57 8.82
N PRO A 129 15.89 10.49 9.76
CA PRO A 129 14.66 9.72 9.60
C PRO A 129 13.58 10.40 8.75
N ALA A 130 13.82 11.63 8.30
CA ALA A 130 12.85 12.46 7.57
C ALA A 130 13.52 13.23 6.42
N VAL A 131 12.79 13.40 5.32
CA VAL A 131 13.21 14.17 4.15
C VAL A 131 12.12 15.13 3.70
N THR A 132 12.51 16.28 3.15
CA THR A 132 11.60 17.19 2.44
C THR A 132 11.31 16.66 1.04
N LYS A 133 10.35 17.30 0.35
CA LYS A 133 10.02 16.94 -1.04
C LYS A 133 11.22 17.07 -1.97
N GLU A 134 11.96 18.17 -1.85
CA GLU A 134 13.12 18.48 -2.70
C GLU A 134 14.21 17.42 -2.51
N GLN A 135 14.52 17.09 -1.25
CA GLN A 135 15.48 16.04 -0.91
C GLN A 135 15.04 14.67 -1.42
N PHE A 136 13.74 14.35 -1.33
CA PHE A 136 13.22 13.09 -1.85
C PHE A 136 13.38 13.00 -3.37
N VAL A 137 12.98 14.04 -4.10
CA VAL A 137 13.10 14.08 -5.57
C VAL A 137 14.55 13.92 -6.00
N GLU A 138 15.45 14.73 -5.43
CA GLU A 138 16.88 14.68 -5.71
C GLU A 138 17.45 13.28 -5.46
N ARG A 139 17.15 12.68 -4.31
CA ARG A 139 17.69 11.36 -3.95
C ARG A 139 17.14 10.28 -4.86
N VAL A 140 15.84 10.22 -5.07
CA VAL A 140 15.21 9.22 -5.94
C VAL A 140 15.73 9.30 -7.37
N MET A 141 15.97 10.51 -7.90
CA MET A 141 16.52 10.68 -9.23
C MET A 141 17.96 10.16 -9.36
N ASN A 142 18.74 10.23 -8.28
CA ASN A 142 20.13 9.79 -8.22
C ASN A 142 20.31 8.30 -7.86
N MET A 143 19.28 7.62 -7.33
CA MET A 143 19.33 6.17 -7.04
C MET A 143 19.60 5.37 -8.31
N GLU A 144 20.34 4.26 -8.28
CA GLU A 144 20.56 3.45 -9.50
C GLU A 144 19.24 2.89 -10.08
N PHE A 145 19.03 3.03 -11.39
CA PHE A 145 17.91 2.40 -12.09
C PHE A 145 18.28 0.99 -12.55
N VAL A 146 17.45 0.02 -12.16
CA VAL A 146 17.56 -1.35 -12.64
C VAL A 146 16.26 -1.71 -13.37
N PRO A 147 16.31 -2.19 -14.63
CA PRO A 147 15.11 -2.52 -15.40
C PRO A 147 14.17 -3.49 -14.65
N PRO A 148 12.97 -3.05 -14.23
CA PRO A 148 12.12 -3.84 -13.35
C PRO A 148 11.33 -4.92 -14.11
N LEU A 149 10.74 -5.84 -13.36
CA LEU A 149 9.76 -6.81 -13.82
C LEU A 149 8.36 -6.19 -13.69
N GLY A 150 7.77 -5.82 -14.83
CA GLY A 150 6.49 -5.12 -14.90
C GLY A 150 6.62 -3.79 -15.63
N GLY A 151 5.49 -3.25 -16.09
CA GLY A 151 5.43 -1.99 -16.83
C GLY A 151 6.02 -2.03 -18.24
N PRO A 152 6.05 -0.88 -18.92
CA PRO A 152 6.73 -0.73 -20.19
C PRO A 152 8.22 -1.09 -20.06
N TYR A 153 8.74 -1.89 -20.99
CA TYR A 153 10.16 -2.21 -20.98
C TYR A 153 10.99 -0.97 -21.31
N LEU A 154 11.89 -0.58 -20.40
CA LEU A 154 12.90 0.43 -20.63
C LEU A 154 14.31 -0.16 -20.44
N ALA A 155 15.18 0.13 -21.41
CA ALA A 155 16.60 -0.17 -21.29
C ALA A 155 17.28 0.83 -20.35
N ALA A 156 18.41 0.44 -19.75
CA ALA A 156 19.18 1.31 -18.86
C ALA A 156 19.65 2.61 -19.54
N SER A 157 19.83 2.60 -20.87
CA SER A 157 20.17 3.80 -21.65
C SER A 157 19.06 4.87 -21.67
N ALA A 158 17.82 4.48 -21.36
CA ALA A 158 16.66 5.38 -21.28
C ALA A 158 16.23 5.63 -19.82
N ALA A 159 17.13 5.41 -18.86
CA ALA A 159 16.81 5.49 -17.43
C ALA A 159 16.71 6.93 -16.88
N ALA A 160 17.23 7.92 -17.61
CA ALA A 160 17.19 9.31 -17.17
C ALA A 160 15.74 9.76 -16.97
N ILE A 161 15.42 10.29 -15.78
CA ILE A 161 14.11 10.88 -15.49
C ILE A 161 14.09 12.24 -16.20
N GLU A 162 13.11 12.42 -17.07
CA GLU A 162 12.94 13.66 -17.84
C GLU A 162 11.99 14.62 -17.13
N ASP A 163 11.14 14.09 -16.26
CA ASP A 163 10.10 14.82 -15.57
C ASP A 163 10.18 14.61 -14.04
N GLU A 164 10.69 15.62 -13.34
CA GLU A 164 10.78 15.62 -11.88
C GLU A 164 9.40 15.61 -11.20
N THR A 165 8.34 16.03 -11.92
CA THR A 165 6.98 16.08 -11.36
C THR A 165 6.45 14.69 -11.03
N ALA A 166 6.93 13.64 -11.71
CA ALA A 166 6.60 12.25 -11.37
C ALA A 166 7.13 11.87 -9.97
N ALA A 167 8.37 12.25 -9.66
CA ALA A 167 8.96 12.00 -8.34
C ALA A 167 8.29 12.85 -7.25
N ALA A 168 7.97 14.11 -7.56
CA ALA A 168 7.22 14.99 -6.66
C ALA A 168 5.80 14.46 -6.36
N THR A 169 5.13 13.92 -7.39
CA THR A 169 3.83 13.26 -7.25
C THR A 169 3.92 12.05 -6.35
N LEU A 170 4.93 11.20 -6.55
CA LEU A 170 5.16 10.05 -5.69
C LEU A 170 5.39 10.49 -4.22
N PHE A 171 6.14 11.57 -4.00
CA PHE A 171 6.28 12.14 -2.66
C PHE A 171 4.92 12.53 -2.08
N ASP A 172 4.07 13.22 -2.83
CA ASP A 172 2.76 13.68 -2.33
C ASP A 172 1.85 12.52 -1.94
N VAL A 173 1.86 11.44 -2.74
CA VAL A 173 1.15 10.19 -2.43
C VAL A 173 1.69 9.56 -1.14
N LEU A 174 3.01 9.42 -1.01
CA LEU A 174 3.64 8.77 0.15
C LEU A 174 3.62 9.64 1.42
N ALA A 175 3.62 10.97 1.30
CA ALA A 175 3.59 11.88 2.42
C ALA A 175 2.15 12.04 2.97
N ALA A 176 1.14 11.72 2.17
CA ALA A 176 -0.28 11.85 2.50
C ALA A 176 -0.59 13.27 3.04
N GLY A 177 -0.18 14.29 2.28
CA GLY A 177 -0.42 15.71 2.60
C GLY A 177 0.46 16.29 3.72
N LYS A 178 1.57 15.65 4.08
CA LYS A 178 2.56 16.22 5.01
C LYS A 178 3.72 16.88 4.28
N GLU A 179 4.32 17.87 4.95
CA GLU A 179 5.48 18.60 4.45
C GLU A 179 6.75 17.73 4.35
N LYS A 180 6.89 16.74 5.24
CA LYS A 180 8.04 15.84 5.29
C LYS A 180 7.58 14.38 5.25
N LEU A 181 8.36 13.57 4.53
CA LEU A 181 8.22 12.13 4.51
C LEU A 181 9.18 11.52 5.52
N THR A 182 8.70 10.63 6.39
CA THR A 182 9.55 9.86 7.31
C THR A 182 9.63 8.41 6.87
N LYS A 183 10.67 7.68 7.29
CA LYS A 183 10.79 6.23 6.99
C LYS A 183 9.55 5.44 7.40
N HIS A 184 9.09 5.65 8.62
CA HIS A 184 7.88 5.00 9.15
C HIS A 184 6.66 5.32 8.29
N ARG A 185 6.48 6.58 7.90
CA ARG A 185 5.35 6.99 7.05
C ARG A 185 5.42 6.36 5.66
N MET A 186 6.60 6.35 5.05
CA MET A 186 6.81 5.72 3.74
C MET A 186 6.44 4.23 3.78
N SER A 187 6.92 3.49 4.79
CA SER A 187 6.55 2.10 5.02
C SER A 187 5.04 1.92 5.19
N THR A 188 4.40 2.67 6.10
CA THR A 188 2.95 2.56 6.35
C THR A 188 2.14 2.90 5.10
N GLN A 189 2.46 3.97 4.37
CA GLN A 189 1.71 4.33 3.16
C GLN A 189 1.91 3.33 2.03
N MET A 190 3.12 2.80 1.84
CA MET A 190 3.34 1.72 0.88
C MET A 190 2.54 0.47 1.26
N LYS A 191 2.47 0.14 2.56
CA LYS A 191 1.69 -0.98 3.08
C LYS A 191 0.20 -0.82 2.79
N ASP A 192 -0.33 0.37 3.04
CA ASP A 192 -1.74 0.71 2.78
C ASP A 192 -2.06 0.60 1.29
N LEU A 193 -1.23 1.19 0.43
CA LEU A 193 -1.40 1.12 -1.01
C LEU A 193 -1.26 -0.32 -1.53
N ALA A 194 -0.42 -1.14 -0.91
CA ALA A 194 -0.24 -2.55 -1.25
C ALA A 194 -1.41 -3.43 -0.79
N GLY A 195 -2.43 -2.87 -0.13
CA GLY A 195 -3.56 -3.64 0.41
C GLY A 195 -3.16 -4.50 1.62
N GLY A 196 -2.14 -4.11 2.37
CA GLY A 196 -1.61 -4.88 3.50
C GLY A 196 -0.54 -5.91 3.12
N GLU A 197 -0.12 -5.98 1.87
CA GLU A 197 0.98 -6.85 1.41
C GLU A 197 2.35 -6.28 1.77
N GLU A 198 3.39 -7.13 1.84
CA GLU A 198 4.74 -6.68 2.21
C GLU A 198 5.51 -5.97 1.11
N GLY A 199 5.03 -6.04 -0.13
CA GLY A 199 5.71 -5.48 -1.30
C GLY A 199 4.76 -4.89 -2.31
N PHE A 200 5.19 -3.77 -2.87
CA PHE A 200 4.48 -3.02 -3.88
C PHE A 200 4.91 -3.49 -5.28
N THR A 201 3.99 -4.06 -6.04
CA THR A 201 4.21 -4.49 -7.42
C THR A 201 3.99 -3.35 -8.41
N TRP A 202 4.45 -3.52 -9.65
CA TRP A 202 4.24 -2.53 -10.71
C TRP A 202 2.77 -2.11 -10.85
N ASN A 203 1.84 -3.07 -10.85
CA ASN A 203 0.43 -2.75 -11.05
C ASN A 203 -0.08 -1.81 -9.95
N GLN A 204 0.18 -2.14 -8.69
CA GLN A 204 -0.23 -1.33 -7.55
C GLN A 204 0.46 0.05 -7.56
N PHE A 205 1.73 0.10 -7.93
CA PHE A 205 2.47 1.36 -8.05
C PHE A 205 1.93 2.25 -9.18
N SER A 206 1.68 1.68 -10.35
CA SER A 206 1.11 2.39 -11.49
C SER A 206 -0.31 2.86 -11.21
N ASP A 207 -1.12 2.09 -10.49
CA ASP A 207 -2.45 2.49 -10.04
C ASP A 207 -2.36 3.67 -9.06
N ALA A 208 -1.42 3.64 -8.11
CA ALA A 208 -1.22 4.73 -7.14
C ALA A 208 -0.80 6.06 -7.79
N LEU A 209 -0.03 5.99 -8.88
CA LEU A 209 0.37 7.17 -9.67
C LEU A 209 -0.60 7.48 -10.83
N ARG A 210 -1.68 6.70 -10.97
CA ARG A 210 -2.60 6.74 -12.13
C ARG A 210 -1.87 6.70 -13.48
N ALA A 211 -0.75 5.98 -13.53
CA ALA A 211 0.15 5.84 -14.67
C ALA A 211 -0.23 4.61 -15.53
N LYS A 212 -1.48 4.58 -16.01
CA LYS A 212 -2.02 3.51 -16.86
C LYS A 212 -1.73 3.72 -18.34
#